data_AF-A0A3N5VER0-F1
#
_entry.id   AF-A0A3N5VER0-F1
#
_cell.length_a   1.000
_cell.length_b   1.000
_cell.length_c   1.000
_cell.angle_alpha   90.00
_cell.angle_beta   90.00
_cell.angle_gamma   90.00
#
_symmetry.space_group_name_H-M   'P 1'
#
loop_
_entity.id
_entity.type
_entity.pdbx_description
1 polymer ?
#
loop_
_entity_poly.entity_id
_entity_poly.type
_entity_poly.pdbx_seq_one_letter_code
_entity_poly.pdbx_strand_id
1 'polypeptide(L)' 'MNIYVGNLSFEVTDEELRQLFATYGDVQSASVVKDRFSGESRGFGFVEMPARKDADAAIAAL' A
#
# COMPACT_ATOMS: atom_id res chain seq x y z
N MET A 1 10.90 -2.74 -4.88
CA MET A 1 11.08 -1.75 -3.78
C MET A 1 9.86 -1.89 -2.90
N ASN A 2 10.05 -2.09 -1.60
CA ASN A 2 8.95 -2.38 -0.68
C ASN A 2 8.65 -1.13 0.13
N ILE A 3 7.44 -0.61 -0.02
CA ILE A 3 6.94 0.59 0.62
C ILE A 3 6.04 0.13 1.77
N TYR A 4 6.32 0.65 2.96
CA TYR A 4 5.46 0.48 4.12
C TYR A 4 4.47 1.64 4.18
N VAL A 5 3.19 1.33 4.28
CA VAL A 5 2.12 2.33 4.37
C VAL A 5 1.42 2.15 5.70
N GLY A 6 1.67 3.07 6.63
CA GLY A 6 1.03 3.08 7.95
C GLY A 6 -0.12 4.08 8.02
N ASN A 7 -0.86 4.05 9.13
CA ASN A 7 -1.98 4.96 9.39
C ASN A 7 -3.10 4.89 8.33
N LEU A 8 -3.29 3.71 7.74
CA LEU A 8 -4.39 3.43 6.83
C LEU A 8 -5.70 3.33 7.62
N SER A 9 -6.79 3.81 7.03
CA SER A 9 -8.13 3.58 7.59
C SER A 9 -8.43 2.08 7.61
N PHE A 10 -9.23 1.64 8.57
CA PHE A 10 -9.61 0.24 8.71
C PHE A 10 -10.39 -0.30 7.51
N GLU A 11 -11.04 0.62 6.79
CA GLU A 11 -11.83 0.35 5.59
C GLU A 11 -10.97 0.16 4.33
N VAL A 12 -9.70 0.60 4.35
CA VAL A 12 -8.82 0.49 3.18
C VAL A 12 -8.60 -0.97 2.81
N THR A 13 -8.83 -1.25 1.54
CA THR A 13 -8.61 -2.56 0.94
C THR A 13 -7.30 -2.62 0.15
N ASP A 14 -6.85 -3.84 -0.11
CA ASP A 14 -5.68 -4.13 -0.94
C ASP A 14 -5.81 -3.51 -2.35
N GLU A 15 -7.03 -3.54 -2.89
CA GLU A 15 -7.37 -2.97 -4.20
C GLU A 15 -7.26 -1.44 -4.20
N GLU A 16 -7.81 -0.75 -3.19
CA GLU A 16 -7.71 0.70 -3.05
C GLU A 16 -6.26 1.16 -2.86
N LEU A 17 -5.51 0.44 -2.01
CA LEU A 17 -4.09 0.70 -1.81
C LEU A 17 -3.33 0.56 -3.14
N ARG A 18 -3.63 -0.49 -3.92
CA ARG A 18 -3.05 -0.68 -5.25
C ARG A 18 -3.42 0.46 -6.20
N GLN A 19 -4.68 0.87 -6.26
CA GLN A 19 -5.15 1.93 -7.15
C GLN A 19 -4.52 3.29 -6.82
N LEU A 20 -4.38 3.61 -5.53
CA LEU A 20 -3.66 4.81 -5.07
C LEU A 20 -2.23 4.83 -5.60
N PHE A 21 -1.47 3.75 -5.39
CA PHE A 21 -0.08 3.66 -5.82
C PHE A 21 0.05 3.52 -7.34
N ALA A 22 -0.93 2.94 -8.03
CA ALA A 22 -0.98 2.83 -9.49
C ALA A 22 -1.02 4.19 -10.19
N THR A 23 -1.41 5.27 -9.49
CA THR A 23 -1.39 6.64 -10.02
C THR A 23 0.05 7.17 -10.17
N TYR A 24 0.99 6.65 -9.37
CA TYR A 24 2.39 7.06 -9.37
C TYR A 24 3.27 6.17 -10.27
N GLY A 25 2.87 4.91 -10.50
CA GLY A 25 3.55 3.99 -11.41
C GLY A 25 3.09 2.55 -11.26
N ASP A 26 3.86 1.61 -11.79
CA ASP A 26 3.47 0.20 -11.76
C ASP A 26 3.55 -0.39 -10.34
N VAL A 27 2.47 -1.02 -9.90
CA VAL A 27 2.40 -1.73 -8.62
C VAL A 27 2.49 -3.23 -8.88
N GLN A 28 3.56 -3.84 -8.37
CA GLN A 28 3.81 -5.26 -8.45
C GLN A 28 2.95 -6.04 -7.46
N SER A 29 2.81 -5.54 -6.24
CA SER A 29 1.95 -6.11 -5.21
C SER A 29 1.47 -5.04 -4.25
N ALA A 30 0.26 -5.18 -3.71
CA ALA A 30 -0.24 -4.36 -2.62
C ALA A 30 -1.03 -5.26 -1.68
N SER A 31 -0.78 -5.15 -0.38
CA SER A 31 -1.48 -5.95 0.62
C SER A 31 -1.62 -5.19 1.93
N VAL A 32 -2.85 -5.05 2.39
CA VAL A 32 -3.22 -4.48 3.68
C VAL A 32 -3.11 -5.59 4.72
N VAL A 33 -2.41 -5.30 5.82
CA VAL A 33 -2.29 -6.27 6.90
C VAL A 33 -3.52 -6.18 7.76
N LYS A 34 -4.26 -7.28 7.82
CA LYS A 34 -5.46 -7.44 8.65
C LYS A 34 -5.19 -8.44 9.76
N ASP A 35 -5.78 -8.19 10.92
CA ASP A 35 -5.76 -9.09 12.05
C ASP A 35 -6.49 -10.39 11.67
N ARG A 36 -5.87 -11.54 11.93
CA ARG A 36 -6.43 -12.84 11.53
C ARG A 36 -7.56 -13.32 12.43
N PHE A 37 -7.71 -12.73 13.62
CA PHE A 37 -8.73 -13.11 14.60
C PHE A 37 -9.96 -12.21 14.50
N SER A 38 -9.79 -10.89 14.42
CA SER A 38 -10.91 -9.96 14.27
C SER A 38 -11.29 -9.69 12.81
N GLY A 39 -10.37 -9.96 11.86
CA GLY A 39 -10.54 -9.59 10.45
C GLY A 39 -10.37 -8.09 10.19
N GLU A 40 -10.13 -7.28 11.22
CA GLU A 40 -9.95 -5.84 11.10
C GLU A 40 -8.58 -5.51 10.56
N SER A 41 -8.49 -4.50 9.70
CA SER A 41 -7.20 -3.96 9.28
C SER A 41 -6.37 -3.55 10.49
N ARG A 42 -5.05 -3.75 10.44
CA ARG A 42 -4.16 -3.27 11.51
C ARG A 42 -3.78 -1.79 11.32
N GLY A 43 -4.41 -1.12 10.35
CA GLY A 43 -4.11 0.25 9.95
C GLY A 43 -2.79 0.40 9.21
N PHE A 44 -2.27 -0.68 8.63
CA PHE A 44 -1.06 -0.62 7.80
C PHE A 44 -1.06 -1.68 6.70
N GLY A 45 -0.25 -1.45 5.67
CA GLY A 45 -0.10 -2.30 4.51
C GLY A 45 1.29 -2.17 3.87
N PHE A 46 1.53 -3.00 2.88
CA PHE A 46 2.77 -3.04 2.12
C PHE A 46 2.46 -2.94 0.64
N VAL A 47 3.25 -2.12 -0.07
CA VAL A 47 3.19 -2.00 -1.53
C VAL A 47 4.56 -2.30 -2.11
N GLU A 48 4.61 -3.19 -3.07
CA GLU A 48 5.80 -3.54 -3.84
C GLU A 48 5.73 -2.90 -5.21
N MET A 49 6.73 -2.09 -5.54
CA MET A 49 6.86 -1.46 -6.86
C MET A 49 8.17 -1.91 -7.52
N PRO A 50 8.17 -2.24 -8.82
CA PRO A 50 9.37 -2.70 -9.51
C PRO A 50 10.32 -1.54 -9.82
N ALA A 51 9.78 -0.34 -10.10
CA ALA A 51 10.56 0.84 -10.43
C ALA A 51 10.84 1.68 -9.18
N ARG A 52 12.13 1.99 -8.97
CA ARG A 52 12.58 2.79 -7.82
C ARG A 52 12.08 4.24 -7.90
N LYS A 53 12.07 4.80 -9.11
CA LYS A 53 11.57 6.17 -9.37
C LYS A 53 10.10 6.33 -8.99
N ASP A 54 9.28 5.34 -9.31
CA ASP A 54 7.84 5.37 -9.02
C ASP A 54 7.59 5.21 -7.52
N ALA A 55 8.37 4.34 -6.86
CA ALA A 55 8.34 4.21 -5.41
C ALA A 55 8.75 5.51 -4.69
N ASP A 56 9.82 6.16 -5.15
CA ASP A 56 10.27 7.44 -4.58
C ASP A 56 9.23 8.55 -4.81
N ALA A 57 8.58 8.57 -5.98
CA ALA A 57 7.49 9.52 -6.27
C ALA A 57 6.28 9.30 -5.36
N ALA A 58 5.88 8.04 -5.14
CA ALA A 58 4.78 7.71 -4.26
C ALA A 58 5.08 8.08 -2.79
N ILE A 59 6.30 7.82 -2.31
CA ILE A 59 6.75 8.18 -0.95
C ILE A 59 6.87 9.70 -0.78
N ALA A 60 7.23 10.45 -1.83
CA ALA A 60 7.32 11.90 -1.76
C ALA A 60 5.94 12.59 -1.78
N ALA A 61 4.91 11.91 -2.28
CA ALA A 61 3.57 12.47 -2.47
C ALA A 61 2.55 12.09 -1.37
N LEU A 62 2.85 11.09 -0.53
CA LEU A 62 1.98 10.53 0.52
C LEU A 62 2.68 10.56 1.88
#